data_AF-A0A1F7UWI1-F1
#
_entry.id   AF-A0A1F7UWI1-F1
#
_cell.length_a   1.000
_cell.length_b   1.000
_cell.length_c   1.000
_cell.angle_alpha   90.00
_cell.angle_beta   90.00
_cell.angle_gamma   90.00
#
_symmetry.space_group_name_H-M   'P 1'
#
loop_
_entity.id
_entity.type
_entity.pdbx_description
1 polymer ?
#
loop_
_entity_poly.entity_id
_entity_poly.type
_entity_poly.pdbx_seq_one_letter_code
_entity_poly.pdbx_strand_id
1 'polypeptide(L)'
;MANGQTPQQLTQNELAFLKAKVDRTIFLLDVSAMPNEVKTAWVTLLPHMTLEQVDRLTALLEEEIELTLKESKKYPEDEEFILKLKAAKERYDSTVAQADKKALAQLARIEEDINALAAQ
;
A
#
# COMPACT_ATOMS: atom_id res chain seq x y z
N MET A 1 33.49 32.47 21.38
CA MET A 1 34.12 31.37 20.63
C MET A 1 33.04 30.35 20.32
N ALA A 2 32.48 30.38 19.11
CA ALA A 2 31.43 29.45 18.72
C ALA A 2 32.09 28.19 18.16
N ASN A 3 31.98 27.08 18.87
CA ASN A 3 32.37 25.76 18.37
C ASN A 3 31.40 25.38 17.25
N GLY A 4 31.77 25.71 16.02
CA GLY A 4 31.12 25.19 14.83
C GLY A 4 31.45 23.70 14.72
N GLN A 5 30.60 22.86 15.28
CA GLN A 5 30.62 21.43 14.97
C GLN A 5 30.18 21.28 13.51
N THR A 6 31.15 21.04 12.63
CA THR A 6 30.91 20.62 11.25
C THR A 6 30.04 19.35 11.29
N PRO A 7 28.97 19.24 10.47
CA PRO A 7 28.26 17.98 10.32
C PRO A 7 29.27 16.92 9.88
N GLN A 8 29.41 15.84 10.64
CA GLN A 8 30.26 14.71 10.26
C GLN A 8 29.77 14.18 8.91
N GLN A 9 30.59 14.32 7.87
CA GLN A 9 30.30 13.74 6.57
C GLN A 9 30.40 12.22 6.71
N LEU A 10 29.28 11.54 6.45
CA LEU A 10 29.23 10.08 6.37
C LEU A 10 30.16 9.60 5.26
N THR A 11 30.93 8.55 5.55
CA THR A 11 31.71 7.86 4.52
C THR A 11 30.78 7.21 3.49
N GLN A 12 31.29 6.96 2.29
CA GLN A 12 30.52 6.30 1.23
C GLN A 12 30.01 4.91 1.66
N ASN A 13 30.79 4.20 2.48
CA ASN A 13 30.42 2.89 3.01
C ASN A 13 29.26 2.99 4.01
N GLU A 14 29.29 3.99 4.90
CA GLU A 14 28.20 4.25 5.84
C GLU A 14 26.92 4.65 5.11
N LEU A 15 27.02 5.50 4.08
CA LEU A 15 25.86 5.88 3.27
C LEU A 15 25.25 4.67 2.54
N ALA A 16 26.08 3.80 1.96
CA ALA A 16 25.62 2.59 1.28
C ALA A 16 24.93 1.63 2.26
N PHE A 17 25.47 1.47 3.47
CA PHE A 17 24.88 0.66 4.52
C PHE A 17 23.52 1.19 4.98
N LEU A 18 23.41 2.51 5.18
CA LEU A 18 22.15 3.17 5.55
C LEU A 18 21.08 2.99 4.48
N LYS A 19 21.46 3.17 3.22
CA LYS A 19 20.56 2.96 2.09
C LYS A 19 20.05 1.52 2.05
N ALA A 20 20.92 0.53 2.21
CA ALA A 20 20.54 -0.87 2.21
C ALA A 20 19.55 -1.22 3.34
N LYS A 21 19.70 -0.61 4.52
CA LYS A 21 18.72 -0.77 5.62
C LYS A 21 17.35 -0.22 5.23
N VAL A 22 17.30 1.01 4.73
CA VAL A 22 16.04 1.66 4.34
C VAL A 22 15.36 0.88 3.21
N ASP A 23 16.11 0.46 2.19
CA ASP A 23 15.60 -0.31 1.06
C ASP A 23 14.97 -1.64 1.54
N ARG A 24 15.61 -2.31 2.51
CA ARG A 24 15.05 -3.51 3.14
C ARG A 24 13.74 -3.22 3.88
N THR A 25 13.67 -2.15 4.66
CA THR A 25 12.44 -1.78 5.37
C THR A 25 11.30 -1.48 4.41
N ILE A 26 11.57 -0.78 3.30
CA ILE A 26 10.57 -0.49 2.25
C ILE A 26 10.08 -1.79 1.61
N PHE A 27 10.99 -2.71 1.28
CA PHE A 27 10.62 -4.01 0.74
C PHE A 27 9.69 -4.79 1.69
N LEU A 28 10.02 -4.82 2.98
CA LEU A 28 9.20 -5.50 3.99
C LEU A 28 7.83 -4.85 4.16
N LEU A 29 7.74 -3.52 4.09
CA LEU A 29 6.46 -2.80 4.07
C LEU A 29 5.62 -3.18 2.84
N ASP A 30 6.24 -3.27 1.67
CA ASP A 30 5.54 -3.60 0.42
C ASP A 30 4.91 -4.99 0.47
N VAL A 31 5.64 -5.98 0.98
CA VAL A 31 5.16 -7.37 1.09
C VAL A 31 4.25 -7.62 2.29
N SER A 32 4.17 -6.70 3.25
CA SER A 32 3.28 -6.84 4.41
C SER A 32 1.80 -6.86 4.00
N ALA A 33 0.96 -7.48 4.83
CA ALA A 33 -0.49 -7.54 4.61
C ALA A 33 -1.23 -6.21 4.92
N MET A 34 -0.50 -5.14 5.27
CA MET A 34 -1.09 -3.86 5.65
C MET A 34 -1.83 -3.17 4.49
N PRO A 35 -2.83 -2.33 4.76
CA PRO A 35 -3.44 -1.46 3.74
C PRO A 35 -2.41 -0.50 3.12
N ASN A 36 -2.62 -0.13 1.85
CA ASN A 36 -1.70 0.75 1.11
C ASN A 36 -1.55 2.13 1.76
N GLU A 37 -2.59 2.64 2.39
CA GLU A 37 -2.58 3.91 3.12
C GLU A 37 -1.62 3.85 4.31
N VAL A 38 -1.61 2.71 5.02
CA VAL A 38 -0.73 2.47 6.16
C VAL A 38 0.73 2.31 5.69
N LYS A 39 0.95 1.57 4.60
CA LYS A 39 2.29 1.45 3.98
C LYS A 39 2.84 2.82 3.58
N THR A 40 2.01 3.65 2.96
CA THR A 40 2.38 5.01 2.53
C THR A 40 2.72 5.91 3.72
N ALA A 41 1.96 5.81 4.82
CA ALA A 41 2.26 6.55 6.05
C ALA A 41 3.62 6.16 6.63
N TRP A 42 3.94 4.86 6.69
CA TRP A 42 5.26 4.39 7.15
C TRP A 42 6.40 4.87 6.27
N VAL A 43 6.27 4.76 4.94
CA VAL A 43 7.28 5.25 3.98
C VAL A 43 7.51 6.75 4.15
N THR A 44 6.45 7.52 4.39
CA THR A 44 6.54 8.97 4.65
C THR A 44 7.28 9.28 5.95
N LEU A 45 7.21 8.40 6.96
CA LEU A 45 7.87 8.58 8.25
C LEU A 45 9.34 8.15 8.24
N LEU A 46 9.77 7.26 7.34
CA LEU A 46 11.15 6.73 7.30
C LEU A 46 12.25 7.80 7.32
N PRO A 47 12.17 8.92 6.58
CA PRO A 47 13.21 9.96 6.61
C PRO A 47 13.33 10.67 7.97
N HIS A 48 12.31 10.58 8.82
CA HIS A 48 12.25 11.21 10.14
C HIS A 48 12.61 10.25 11.27
N MET A 49 12.89 8.99 10.96
CA MET A 49 13.26 7.98 11.94
C MET A 49 14.75 7.99 12.25
N THR A 50 15.09 7.69 13.50
CA THR A 50 16.45 7.30 13.86
C THR A 50 16.76 5.90 13.32
N LEU A 51 18.04 5.56 13.19
CA LEU A 51 18.45 4.23 12.74
C LEU A 51 17.93 3.12 13.63
N GLU A 52 17.88 3.36 14.93
CA GLU A 52 17.34 2.42 15.90
C GLU A 52 15.83 2.19 15.67
N GLN A 53 15.09 3.23 15.31
CA GLN A 53 13.67 3.11 14.98
C GLN A 53 13.46 2.33 13.68
N VAL A 54 14.28 2.57 12.66
CA VAL A 54 14.26 1.80 11.40
C VAL A 54 14.56 0.32 11.67
N ASP A 55 15.54 0.03 12.53
CA ASP A 55 15.90 -1.35 12.90
C ASP A 55 14.77 -2.06 13.66
N ARG A 56 14.13 -1.37 14.62
CA ARG A 56 12.97 -1.92 15.33
C ARG A 56 11.80 -2.18 14.39
N LEU A 57 11.49 -1.24 13.48
CA LEU A 57 10.42 -1.42 12.49
C LEU A 57 10.72 -2.61 11.57
N THR A 58 11.96 -2.72 11.10
CA THR A 58 12.41 -3.84 10.26
C THR A 58 12.20 -5.18 10.96
N ALA A 59 12.60 -5.29 12.23
CA ALA A 59 12.43 -6.53 13.01
C ALA A 59 10.95 -6.90 13.21
N LEU A 60 10.08 -5.92 13.48
CA LEU A 60 8.64 -6.15 13.63
C LEU A 60 7.99 -6.64 12.32
N LEU A 61 8.40 -6.08 11.18
CA LEU A 61 7.89 -6.50 9.87
C LEU A 61 8.36 -7.93 9.53
N GLU A 62 9.61 -8.28 9.86
CA GLU A 62 10.11 -9.64 9.66
C GLU A 62 9.36 -10.67 10.50
N GLU A 63 9.06 -10.35 11.76
CA GLU A 63 8.27 -11.20 12.64
C GLU A 63 6.84 -11.40 12.11
N GLU A 64 6.18 -10.31 11.68
CA GLU A 64 4.82 -10.37 11.11
C GLU A 64 4.75 -11.24 9.86
N ILE A 65 5.73 -11.09 8.96
CA ILE A 65 5.81 -11.90 7.74
C ILE A 65 6.10 -13.36 8.09
N GLU A 66 6.99 -13.64 9.05
CA GLU A 66 7.28 -15.01 9.47
C GLU A 66 6.06 -15.68 10.11
N LEU A 67 5.30 -14.95 10.93
CA LEU A 67 4.05 -15.43 11.51
C LEU A 67 3.01 -15.71 10.43
N THR A 68 2.83 -14.79 9.49
CA THR A 68 1.91 -14.96 8.35
C THR A 68 2.28 -16.17 7.50
N LEU A 69 3.58 -16.39 7.24
CA LEU A 69 4.09 -17.56 6.52
C LEU A 69 3.91 -18.88 7.30
N LYS A 70 4.01 -18.84 8.63
CA LYS A 70 3.75 -20.01 9.47
C LYS A 70 2.27 -20.36 9.50
N GLU A 71 1.39 -19.36 9.56
CA GLU A 71 -0.06 -19.53 9.53
C GLU A 71 -0.56 -20.02 8.16
N SER A 72 -0.04 -19.47 7.06
CA SER A 72 -0.40 -19.92 5.70
C SER A 72 0.00 -21.37 5.44
N LYS A 73 1.15 -21.81 5.96
CA LYS A 73 1.58 -23.23 5.90
C LYS A 73 0.73 -24.17 6.76
N LYS A 74 0.03 -23.65 7.77
CA LYS A 74 -0.83 -24.43 8.67
C LYS A 74 -2.22 -24.69 8.08
N TYR A 75 -2.67 -23.85 7.14
CA TYR A 75 -3.97 -23.96 6.46
C TYR A 75 -3.82 -23.85 4.93
N PRO A 76 -3.24 -24.85 4.26
CA PRO A 76 -3.04 -24.82 2.80
C PRO A 76 -4.34 -24.78 1.99
N GLU A 77 -5.49 -25.12 2.59
CA GLU A 77 -6.81 -25.07 1.92
C GLU A 77 -7.38 -23.65 1.78
N ASP A 78 -6.82 -22.66 2.50
CA ASP A 78 -7.28 -21.27 2.42
C ASP A 78 -6.77 -20.53 1.18
N GLU A 79 -5.72 -20.97 0.49
CA GLU A 79 -5.27 -20.31 -0.73
C GLU A 79 -6.32 -20.39 -1.84
N GLU A 80 -6.92 -21.56 -2.05
CA GLU A 80 -7.98 -21.73 -3.05
C GLU A 80 -9.27 -20.99 -2.64
N PHE A 81 -9.58 -20.97 -1.35
CA PHE A 81 -10.73 -20.23 -0.81
C PHE A 81 -10.54 -18.71 -0.94
N ILE A 82 -9.36 -18.18 -0.59
CA ILE A 82 -8.99 -16.77 -0.73
C ILE A 82 -8.99 -16.36 -2.21
N LEU A 83 -8.49 -17.22 -3.12
CA LEU A 83 -8.57 -16.98 -4.57
C LEU A 83 -10.02 -16.93 -5.05
N LYS A 84 -10.87 -17.86 -4.61
CA LYS A 84 -12.31 -17.86 -4.91
C LYS A 84 -13.01 -16.61 -4.36
N LEU A 85 -12.65 -16.15 -3.17
CA LEU A 85 -13.20 -14.94 -2.54
C LEU A 85 -12.76 -13.67 -3.27
N LYS A 86 -11.49 -13.57 -3.64
CA LYS A 86 -10.96 -12.47 -4.47
C LYS A 86 -11.67 -12.42 -5.83
N ALA A 87 -11.81 -13.56 -6.51
CA ALA A 87 -12.51 -13.64 -7.79
C ALA A 87 -14.01 -13.29 -7.67
N ALA A 88 -14.66 -13.69 -6.58
CA ALA A 88 -16.05 -13.33 -6.29
C ALA A 88 -16.19 -11.81 -6.04
N LYS A 89 -15.27 -11.23 -5.28
CA LYS A 89 -15.22 -9.78 -5.03
C LYS A 89 -14.99 -8.98 -6.32
N GLU A 90 -14.03 -9.38 -7.15
CA GLU A 90 -13.76 -8.72 -8.44
C GLU A 90 -14.96 -8.78 -9.39
N ARG A 91 -15.67 -9.91 -9.43
CA ARG A 91 -16.91 -10.03 -10.20
C ARG A 91 -18.01 -9.10 -9.68
N TYR A 92 -18.16 -9.02 -8.36
CA TYR A 92 -19.12 -8.13 -7.74
C TYR A 92 -18.81 -6.66 -8.06
N ASP A 93 -17.56 -6.23 -7.83
CA ASP A 93 -17.11 -4.86 -8.09
C ASP A 93 -17.28 -4.48 -9.57
N SER A 94 -16.94 -5.38 -10.50
CA SER A 94 -17.16 -5.18 -11.94
C SER A 94 -18.64 -5.07 -12.32
N THR A 95 -19.50 -5.85 -11.68
CA THR A 95 -20.95 -5.82 -11.92
C THR A 95 -21.55 -4.52 -11.42
N VAL A 96 -21.13 -4.05 -10.23
CA VAL A 96 -21.55 -2.76 -9.67
C VAL A 96 -21.08 -1.61 -10.56
N ALA A 97 -19.80 -1.60 -10.97
CA ALA A 97 -19.28 -0.56 -11.86
C ALA A 97 -19.99 -0.53 -13.23
N GLN A 98 -20.38 -1.69 -13.77
CA GLN A 98 -21.21 -1.74 -14.99
C GLN A 98 -22.63 -1.25 -14.76
N ALA A 99 -23.23 -1.56 -13.61
CA ALA A 99 -24.57 -1.08 -13.25
C ALA A 99 -24.56 0.45 -13.10
N ASP A 100 -23.56 1.01 -12.43
CA ASP A 100 -23.38 2.45 -12.26
C ASP A 100 -23.17 3.14 -13.61
N LYS A 101 -22.34 2.55 -14.48
CA LYS A 101 -22.12 3.10 -15.84
C LYS A 101 -23.42 3.09 -16.67
N LYS A 102 -24.24 2.05 -16.54
CA LYS A 102 -25.55 1.99 -17.22
C LYS A 102 -26.53 3.00 -16.64
N ALA A 103 -26.57 3.17 -15.33
CA ALA A 103 -27.41 4.15 -14.66
C ALA A 103 -27.03 5.58 -15.09
N LEU A 104 -25.73 5.90 -15.13
CA LEU A 104 -25.21 7.18 -15.61
C LEU A 104 -25.57 7.43 -17.08
N ALA A 105 -25.45 6.40 -17.95
CA ALA A 105 -25.83 6.53 -19.36
C ALA A 105 -27.34 6.75 -19.57
N GLN A 106 -28.18 6.16 -18.71
CA GLN A 106 -29.62 6.38 -18.73
C GLN A 106 -29.99 7.79 -18.27
N LEU A 107 -29.33 8.29 -17.23
CA LEU A 107 -29.53 9.67 -16.77
C LEU A 107 -29.11 10.70 -17.83
N ALA A 108 -27.98 10.48 -18.51
CA ALA A 108 -27.53 11.35 -19.59
C ALA A 108 -28.52 11.41 -20.77
N ARG A 109 -29.12 10.26 -21.13
CA ARG A 109 -30.19 10.22 -22.15
C ARG A 109 -31.43 10.99 -21.73
N ILE A 110 -31.84 10.85 -20.47
CA ILE A 110 -32.99 11.59 -19.94
C ILE A 110 -32.72 13.10 -19.96
N GLU A 111 -31.51 13.54 -19.63
CA GLU A 111 -31.12 14.96 -19.74
C GLU A 111 -31.11 15.47 -21.19
N GLU A 112 -30.62 14.67 -22.15
CA GLU A 112 -30.70 15.01 -23.58
C GLU A 112 -32.14 15.17 -24.05
N ASP A 113 -33.03 14.23 -23.69
CA ASP A 113 -34.44 14.26 -24.06
C ASP A 113 -35.15 15.50 -23.45
N ILE A 114 -34.86 15.84 -22.20
CA ILE A 114 -35.39 17.04 -21.53
C ILE A 114 -34.91 18.32 -22.22
N ASN A 115 -33.62 18.41 -22.56
CA ASN A 115 -33.05 19.58 -23.22
C ASN A 115 -33.58 19.74 -24.66
N ALA A 116 -33.80 18.64 -25.39
CA ALA A 116 -34.38 18.65 -26.73
C ALA A 116 -35.87 19.06 -26.72
N LEU A 117 -36.60 18.71 -25.65
CA LEU A 117 -37.98 19.16 -25.41
C LEU A 117 -38.05 20.64 -25.02
N ALA A 118 -37.08 21.15 -24.26
CA ALA A 118 -37.04 22.56 -23.84
C ALA A 118 -36.62 23.53 -24.96
N ALA A 119 -36.07 23.02 -26.07
CA ALA A 119 -35.63 23.80 -27.23
C ALA A 119 -36.69 23.90 -28.35
N GLN A 120 -37.87 23.28 -28.16
CA GLN A 120 -39.06 23.42 -29.03
C GLN A 120 -40.02 24.46 -28.45
#